data_AF-A0AAV0XER7-F1
#
_entry.id   AF-A0AAV0XER7-F1
#
_cell.length_a   1.000
_cell.length_b   1.000
_cell.length_c   1.000
_cell.angle_alpha   90.00
_cell.angle_beta   90.00
_cell.angle_gamma   90.00
#
_symmetry.space_group_name_H-M   'P 1'
#
loop_
_entity.id
_entity.type
_entity.pdbx_description
1 polymer ?
#
loop_
_entity_poly.entity_id
_entity_poly.type
_entity_poly.pdbx_seq_one_letter_code
_entity_poly.pdbx_strand_id
1 'polypeptide(L)'
;MDANKQFDDFLSSMENFNINVASEYLSNISYDTKYAEDVIELLGKGLTNEYFKSKPDYFKFCEEQLLKLANNEEYHELIFSFLDIIEMDDSKLSSSVLIVVTVLENTENPNRASLEYLLIGTFNRLFEMDVTNLKEILPTIMQLLIKLKKHFLLQQSILFYFARVAFLVLNTNIESIEYLNLLSNIIYDPFYLLEYEFDEKEEKEEVLYIASFFYLYFKTGIQWGPKIYNQFYVLDKCCNLAMAVYEDNNFGKAFAKLILTKFKNNEIPLHALNTLHEHFLLEATHSSMYNENLDIRKESIESLMVFIDKLCTDAQYVVFKHVFTKPFDSCIKEQFIVKMKNLIIFNLNSDRDLGCFQGIRLLNIIKLCCNISVKRGFYLQNNKEHIMGVISLLYLFTVHDIEKLNMGEEFSNVTKQFVDAVQNVIDYSHEEHKIELKNLDDNVCKVKGPEVIIEDNLNLNPKLTNEEKRNLLSQMNTNISLVQANLDMLKSFIKK
;
A
#
# COMPACT_ATOMS: atom_id res chain seq x y z
N MET A 1 30.19 -56.37 18.50
CA MET A 1 28.86 -56.12 19.09
C MET A 1 27.84 -56.22 17.97
N ASP A 2 26.63 -56.73 18.25
CA ASP A 2 25.56 -56.84 17.25
C ASP A 2 24.86 -55.47 17.11
N ALA A 3 25.12 -54.79 15.99
CA ALA A 3 24.65 -53.43 15.75
C ALA A 3 23.11 -53.33 15.71
N ASN A 4 22.41 -54.38 15.25
CA ASN A 4 20.94 -54.44 15.26
C ASN A 4 20.40 -54.46 16.69
N LYS A 5 21.00 -55.31 17.55
CA LYS A 5 20.58 -55.42 18.94
C LYS A 5 20.79 -54.11 19.71
N GLN A 6 21.89 -53.42 19.47
CA GLN A 6 22.14 -52.12 20.10
C GLN A 6 21.15 -51.04 19.62
N PHE A 7 20.73 -51.08 18.36
CA PHE A 7 19.69 -50.19 17.84
C PHE A 7 18.30 -50.51 18.43
N ASP A 8 17.94 -51.78 18.56
CA ASP A 8 16.69 -52.19 19.21
C ASP A 8 16.67 -51.76 20.69
N ASP A 9 17.81 -51.91 21.39
CA ASP A 9 17.98 -51.45 22.77
C ASP A 9 17.84 -49.91 22.85
N PHE A 10 18.32 -49.18 21.84
CA PHE A 10 18.14 -47.72 21.73
C PHE A 10 16.68 -47.33 21.49
N LEU A 11 15.99 -47.93 20.52
CA LEU A 11 14.57 -47.68 20.26
C LEU A 11 13.74 -47.90 21.53
N SER A 12 13.96 -49.02 22.22
CA SER A 12 13.29 -49.32 23.48
C SER A 12 13.64 -48.32 24.59
N SER A 13 14.89 -47.84 24.63
CA SER A 13 15.32 -46.81 25.60
C SER A 13 14.66 -45.46 25.35
N MET A 14 14.42 -45.10 24.09
CA MET A 14 13.75 -43.86 23.71
C MET A 14 12.25 -43.94 24.04
N GLU A 15 11.59 -45.07 23.76
CA GLU A 15 10.19 -45.31 24.15
C GLU A 15 9.98 -45.25 25.67
N ASN A 16 10.88 -45.85 26.44
CA ASN A 16 10.79 -45.93 27.90
C ASN A 16 11.47 -44.76 28.64
N PHE A 17 12.03 -43.80 27.90
CA PHE A 17 12.80 -42.67 28.40
C PHE A 17 13.93 -43.05 29.38
N ASN A 18 14.80 -43.97 28.97
CA ASN A 18 16.01 -44.33 29.71
C ASN A 18 17.24 -43.60 29.13
N ILE A 19 17.49 -42.38 29.62
CA ILE A 19 18.59 -41.50 29.16
C ILE A 19 19.96 -42.17 29.21
N ASN A 20 20.22 -43.01 30.22
CA ASN A 20 21.54 -43.62 30.40
C ASN A 20 21.87 -44.59 29.26
N VAL A 21 20.90 -45.45 28.89
CA VAL A 21 21.04 -46.41 27.79
C VAL A 21 21.09 -45.69 26.44
N ALA A 22 20.23 -44.68 26.24
CA ALA A 22 20.25 -43.86 25.04
C ALA A 22 21.58 -43.10 24.86
N SER A 23 22.14 -42.56 25.95
CA SER A 23 23.42 -41.85 25.92
C SER A 23 24.61 -42.78 25.67
N GLU A 24 24.59 -43.99 26.23
CA GLU A 24 25.64 -45.00 26.00
C GLU A 24 25.69 -45.41 24.52
N TYR A 25 24.53 -45.51 23.88
CA TYR A 25 24.44 -45.78 22.46
C TYR A 25 25.00 -44.63 21.60
N LEU A 26 24.57 -43.39 21.88
CA LEU A 26 24.97 -42.20 21.13
C LEU A 26 26.42 -41.75 21.39
N SER A 27 27.03 -42.18 22.50
CA SER A 27 28.44 -41.85 22.84
C SER A 27 29.46 -42.81 22.21
N ASN A 28 29.03 -43.94 21.68
CA ASN A 28 29.89 -44.81 20.87
C ASN A 28 29.99 -44.23 19.45
N ILE A 29 30.96 -43.32 19.28
CA ILE A 29 31.28 -42.52 18.07
C ILE A 29 31.49 -43.36 16.78
N SER A 30 31.48 -44.69 16.85
CA SER A 30 31.40 -45.59 15.69
C SER A 30 29.95 -45.93 15.34
N TYR A 31 29.08 -44.94 15.27
CA TYR A 31 27.74 -45.16 14.77
C TYR A 31 27.84 -45.45 13.28
N ASP A 32 27.47 -46.65 12.87
CA ASP A 32 27.41 -47.00 11.46
C ASP A 32 26.41 -46.05 10.81
N THR A 33 26.87 -45.24 9.83
CA THR A 33 26.04 -44.27 9.05
C THR A 33 24.70 -44.86 8.61
N LYS A 34 24.62 -46.19 8.52
CA LYS A 34 23.44 -47.02 8.27
C LYS A 34 22.17 -46.68 9.09
N TYR A 35 22.25 -46.29 10.36
CA TYR A 35 21.05 -45.98 11.19
C TYR A 35 20.96 -44.50 11.58
N ALA A 36 21.87 -43.66 11.06
CA ALA A 36 21.97 -42.27 11.49
C ALA A 36 20.72 -41.45 11.12
N GLU A 37 20.10 -41.76 9.98
CA GLU A 37 18.83 -41.16 9.55
C GLU A 37 17.70 -41.48 10.53
N ASP A 38 17.53 -42.75 10.92
CA ASP A 38 16.51 -43.18 11.88
C ASP A 38 16.71 -42.55 13.26
N VAL A 39 17.95 -42.39 13.71
CA VAL A 39 18.28 -41.73 14.98
C VAL A 39 17.91 -40.24 14.93
N ILE A 40 18.27 -39.54 13.85
CA ILE A 40 17.96 -38.13 13.68
C ILE A 40 16.44 -37.92 13.61
N GLU A 41 15.72 -38.76 12.87
CA GLU A 41 14.25 -38.71 12.81
C GLU A 41 13.63 -38.93 14.20
N LEU A 42 14.10 -39.92 14.95
CA LEU A 42 13.56 -40.25 16.27
C LEU A 42 13.83 -39.16 17.31
N LEU A 43 15.05 -38.62 17.36
CA LEU A 43 15.37 -37.47 18.21
C LEU A 43 14.55 -36.25 17.81
N GLY A 44 14.30 -36.07 16.50
CA GLY A 44 13.47 -35.00 15.97
C GLY A 44 12.02 -35.06 16.41
N LYS A 45 11.42 -36.25 16.43
CA LYS A 45 10.08 -36.49 17.01
C LYS A 45 9.99 -36.15 18.50
N GLY A 46 11.13 -36.10 19.20
CA GLY A 46 11.21 -35.65 20.59
C GLY A 46 11.13 -34.12 20.77
N LEU A 47 11.29 -33.33 19.71
CA LEU A 47 11.32 -31.86 19.76
C LEU A 47 9.95 -31.19 19.55
N THR A 48 8.87 -31.80 20.06
CA THR A 48 7.52 -31.24 19.99
C THR A 48 7.21 -30.30 21.16
N ASN A 49 6.29 -29.36 20.96
CA ASN A 49 5.72 -28.52 21.99
C ASN A 49 5.02 -29.34 23.08
N GLU A 50 4.42 -30.47 22.72
CA GLU A 50 3.85 -31.41 23.67
C GLU A 50 4.92 -31.96 24.62
N TYR A 51 6.06 -32.44 24.11
CA TYR A 51 7.15 -32.94 24.97
C TYR A 51 7.84 -31.82 25.73
N PHE A 52 7.98 -30.63 25.15
CA PHE A 52 8.48 -29.47 25.88
C PHE A 52 7.64 -29.16 27.13
N LYS A 53 6.31 -29.28 27.04
CA LYS A 53 5.38 -29.03 28.15
C LYS A 53 5.24 -30.22 29.11
N SER A 54 5.19 -31.44 28.59
CA SER A 54 4.85 -32.66 29.36
C SER A 54 6.07 -33.44 29.88
N LYS A 55 7.20 -33.40 29.16
CA LYS A 55 8.44 -34.12 29.47
C LYS A 55 9.68 -33.27 29.11
N PRO A 56 9.93 -32.16 29.83
CA PRO A 56 11.00 -31.22 29.49
C PRO A 56 12.40 -31.85 29.50
N ASP A 57 12.64 -32.85 30.35
CA ASP A 57 13.92 -33.58 30.38
C ASP A 57 14.16 -34.41 29.11
N TYR A 58 13.10 -35.00 28.53
CA TYR A 58 13.19 -35.76 27.27
C TYR A 58 13.43 -34.84 26.09
N PHE A 59 12.70 -33.73 26.05
CA PHE A 59 12.91 -32.67 25.07
C PHE A 59 14.36 -32.18 25.10
N LYS A 60 14.86 -31.83 26.29
CA LYS A 60 16.23 -31.30 26.47
C LYS A 60 17.27 -32.34 26.08
N PHE A 61 17.06 -33.61 26.42
CA PHE A 61 17.94 -34.68 25.97
C PHE A 61 18.01 -34.74 24.44
N CYS A 62 16.86 -34.74 23.75
CA CYS A 62 16.82 -34.80 22.29
C CYS A 62 17.52 -33.59 21.65
N GLU A 63 17.27 -32.39 22.16
CA GLU A 63 17.91 -31.15 21.71
C GLU A 63 19.44 -31.21 21.88
N GLU A 64 19.92 -31.64 23.04
CA GLU A 64 21.36 -31.76 23.31
C GLU A 64 22.06 -32.78 22.40
N GLN A 65 21.43 -33.91 22.10
CA GLN A 65 22.02 -34.93 21.23
C GLN A 65 22.01 -34.49 19.76
N LEU A 66 20.92 -33.91 19.27
CA LEU A 66 20.87 -33.34 17.92
C LEU A 66 21.90 -32.22 17.74
N LEU A 67 22.11 -31.37 18.75
CA LEU A 67 23.17 -30.36 18.72
C LEU A 67 24.57 -30.95 18.68
N LYS A 68 24.83 -32.07 19.36
CA LYS A 68 26.11 -32.78 19.25
C LYS A 68 26.33 -33.31 17.85
N LEU A 69 25.31 -33.94 17.25
CA LEU A 69 25.36 -34.42 15.87
C LEU A 69 25.55 -33.28 14.87
N ALA A 70 24.88 -32.14 15.08
CA ALA A 70 24.99 -30.94 14.25
C ALA A 70 26.37 -30.26 14.27
N ASN A 71 27.23 -30.60 15.22
CA ASN A 71 28.62 -30.13 15.27
C ASN A 71 29.61 -31.12 14.61
N ASN A 72 29.14 -32.23 14.07
CA ASN A 72 29.97 -33.24 13.43
C ASN A 72 29.67 -33.30 11.92
N GLU A 73 30.70 -33.02 11.11
CA GLU A 73 30.62 -32.94 9.64
C GLU A 73 30.04 -34.20 8.99
N GLU A 74 30.29 -35.39 9.56
CA GLU A 74 29.79 -36.67 9.02
C GLU A 74 28.25 -36.75 8.97
N TYR A 75 27.55 -35.96 9.79
CA TYR A 75 26.09 -36.01 9.94
C TYR A 75 25.38 -34.81 9.32
N HIS A 76 26.11 -33.81 8.78
CA HIS A 76 25.51 -32.57 8.26
C HIS A 76 24.51 -32.81 7.13
N GLU A 77 24.81 -33.70 6.17
CA GLU A 77 23.89 -34.03 5.06
C GLU A 77 22.59 -34.67 5.56
N LEU A 78 22.67 -35.52 6.58
CA LEU A 78 21.51 -36.20 7.18
C LEU A 78 20.65 -35.23 8.00
N ILE A 79 21.25 -34.21 8.62
CA ILE A 79 20.51 -33.15 9.32
C ILE A 79 19.87 -32.17 8.34
N PHE A 80 20.29 -32.10 7.07
CA PHE A 80 19.50 -31.36 6.08
C PHE A 80 18.17 -32.05 5.76
N SER A 81 18.09 -33.40 5.83
CA SER A 81 16.80 -34.11 5.79
C SER A 81 15.91 -33.78 7.00
N PHE A 82 16.51 -33.34 8.11
CA PHE A 82 15.77 -32.86 9.28
C PHE A 82 15.09 -31.49 9.02
N LEU A 83 15.42 -30.75 7.95
CA LEU A 83 14.68 -29.54 7.55
C LEU A 83 13.20 -29.84 7.25
N ASP A 84 12.89 -31.01 6.71
CA ASP A 84 11.50 -31.44 6.47
C ASP A 84 10.71 -31.46 7.79
N ILE A 85 11.37 -31.72 8.93
CA ILE A 85 10.73 -31.76 10.25
C ILE A 85 10.34 -30.35 10.75
N ILE A 86 10.99 -29.27 10.30
CA ILE A 86 10.54 -27.89 10.54
C ILE A 86 9.20 -27.63 9.84
N GLU A 87 9.02 -28.21 8.66
CA GLU A 87 7.79 -28.08 7.89
C GLU A 87 6.66 -28.96 8.45
N MET A 88 6.94 -30.09 9.10
CA MET A 88 5.92 -31.14 9.28
C MET A 88 4.94 -31.03 10.46
N ASP A 89 5.27 -30.74 11.73
CA ASP A 89 4.22 -30.53 12.77
C ASP A 89 4.80 -30.18 14.16
N ASP A 90 4.05 -29.36 14.91
CA ASP A 90 4.06 -29.14 16.37
C ASP A 90 5.43 -28.99 17.11
N SER A 91 6.52 -28.72 16.39
CA SER A 91 7.86 -28.58 16.97
C SER A 91 8.09 -27.22 17.65
N LYS A 92 8.96 -27.18 18.67
CA LYS A 92 9.37 -25.91 19.27
C LYS A 92 10.31 -25.19 18.31
N LEU A 93 9.75 -24.28 17.49
CA LEU A 93 10.43 -23.60 16.38
C LEU A 93 11.86 -23.12 16.71
N SER A 94 12.08 -22.51 17.88
CA SER A 94 13.41 -22.02 18.28
C SER A 94 14.48 -23.11 18.36
N SER A 95 14.12 -24.31 18.82
CA SER A 95 15.04 -25.44 18.94
C SER A 95 15.37 -26.02 17.57
N SER A 96 14.37 -26.17 16.71
CA SER A 96 14.57 -26.66 15.34
C SER A 96 15.44 -25.71 14.52
N VAL A 97 15.19 -24.40 14.61
CA VAL A 97 16.02 -23.37 13.97
C VAL A 97 17.45 -23.37 14.54
N LEU A 98 17.61 -23.54 15.86
CA LEU A 98 18.94 -23.60 16.48
C LEU A 98 19.78 -24.74 15.91
N ILE A 99 19.22 -25.95 15.81
CA ILE A 99 19.92 -27.14 15.31
C ILE A 99 20.39 -26.92 13.86
N VAL A 100 19.50 -26.43 13.01
CA VAL A 100 19.80 -26.16 11.60
C VAL A 100 20.84 -25.04 11.45
N VAL A 101 20.72 -23.97 12.22
CA VAL A 101 21.70 -22.89 12.26
C VAL A 101 23.07 -23.42 12.67
N THR A 102 23.16 -24.34 13.63
CA THR A 102 24.44 -24.95 14.04
C THR A 102 25.08 -25.73 12.90
N VAL A 103 24.33 -26.55 12.16
CA VAL A 103 24.85 -27.26 10.98
C VAL A 103 25.35 -26.27 9.92
N LEU A 104 24.52 -25.28 9.58
CA LEU A 104 24.84 -24.30 8.55
C LEU A 104 26.04 -23.43 8.92
N GLU A 105 26.18 -23.04 10.20
CA GLU A 105 27.30 -22.23 10.70
C GLU A 105 28.64 -22.97 10.59
N ASN A 106 28.62 -24.28 10.82
CA ASN A 106 29.78 -25.17 10.74
C ASN A 106 30.09 -25.63 9.31
N THR A 107 29.14 -25.50 8.39
CA THR A 107 29.34 -25.84 6.97
C THR A 107 30.13 -24.73 6.28
N GLU A 108 31.22 -25.06 5.58
CA GLU A 108 32.09 -24.04 4.96
C GLU A 108 31.36 -23.23 3.88
N ASN A 109 30.64 -23.90 2.99
CA ASN A 109 29.88 -23.30 1.88
C ASN A 109 28.49 -23.92 1.77
N PRO A 110 27.55 -23.60 2.67
CA PRO A 110 26.18 -24.08 2.55
C PRO A 110 25.58 -23.60 1.23
N ASN A 111 24.89 -24.48 0.52
CA ASN A 111 24.26 -24.12 -0.74
C ASN A 111 23.11 -23.11 -0.48
N ARG A 112 22.78 -22.32 -1.50
CA ARG A 112 21.72 -21.30 -1.41
C ARG A 112 20.37 -21.90 -0.99
N ALA A 113 20.02 -23.06 -1.54
CA ALA A 113 18.74 -23.72 -1.28
C ALA A 113 18.56 -24.03 0.21
N SER A 114 19.58 -24.56 0.89
CA SER A 114 19.51 -24.87 2.33
C SER A 114 19.24 -23.63 3.19
N LEU A 115 19.81 -22.48 2.81
CA LEU A 115 19.52 -21.20 3.48
C LEU A 115 18.09 -20.73 3.19
N GLU A 116 17.61 -20.88 1.95
CA GLU A 116 16.24 -20.54 1.56
C GLU A 116 15.21 -21.43 2.28
N TYR A 117 15.43 -22.74 2.34
CA TYR A 117 14.56 -23.68 3.06
C TYR A 117 14.45 -23.33 4.54
N LEU A 118 15.57 -23.01 5.20
CA LEU A 118 15.54 -22.52 6.58
C LEU A 118 14.67 -21.27 6.71
N LEU A 119 14.86 -20.27 5.85
CA LEU A 119 14.14 -19.00 5.94
C LEU A 119 12.64 -19.16 5.61
N ILE A 120 12.30 -19.90 4.56
CA ILE A 120 10.91 -20.18 4.16
C ILE A 120 10.19 -20.94 5.27
N GLY A 121 10.73 -22.08 5.72
CA GLY A 121 10.11 -22.90 6.77
C GLY A 121 9.95 -22.13 8.08
N THR A 122 10.99 -21.37 8.48
CA THR A 122 10.93 -20.54 9.68
C THR A 122 9.87 -19.45 9.58
N PHE A 123 9.86 -18.67 8.50
CA PHE A 123 8.93 -17.55 8.38
C PHE A 123 7.50 -18.02 8.19
N ASN A 124 7.24 -19.06 7.40
CA ASN A 124 5.89 -19.63 7.25
C ASN A 124 5.29 -20.01 8.62
N ARG A 125 6.07 -20.67 9.49
CA ARG A 125 5.63 -21.00 10.86
C ARG A 125 5.42 -19.76 11.73
N LEU A 126 6.25 -18.73 11.60
CA LEU A 126 6.05 -17.47 12.34
C LEU A 126 4.78 -16.73 11.91
N PHE A 127 4.38 -16.82 10.64
CA PHE A 127 3.12 -16.25 10.14
C PHE A 127 1.86 -16.94 10.69
N GLU A 128 1.96 -18.21 11.08
CA GLU A 128 0.86 -18.99 11.66
C GLU A 128 0.67 -18.72 13.17
N MET A 129 1.65 -18.10 13.84
CA MET A 129 1.62 -17.87 15.29
C MET A 129 0.70 -16.70 15.69
N ASP A 130 0.06 -16.82 16.86
CA ASP A 130 -0.63 -15.67 17.46
C ASP A 130 0.36 -14.60 17.95
N VAL A 131 -0.15 -13.38 18.12
CA VAL A 131 0.63 -12.19 18.47
C VAL A 131 1.44 -12.36 19.77
N THR A 132 0.92 -13.11 20.75
CA THR A 132 1.59 -13.27 22.05
C THR A 132 2.83 -14.15 21.90
N ASN A 133 2.66 -15.31 21.25
CA ASN A 133 3.75 -16.23 20.98
C ASN A 133 4.80 -15.63 20.04
N LEU A 134 4.35 -14.89 19.01
CA LEU A 134 5.27 -14.25 18.06
C LEU A 134 6.19 -13.22 18.75
N LYS A 135 5.65 -12.42 19.69
CA LYS A 135 6.43 -11.44 20.47
C LYS A 135 7.55 -12.08 21.27
N GLU A 136 7.30 -13.25 21.84
CA GLU A 136 8.27 -13.98 22.66
C GLU A 136 9.35 -14.65 21.80
N ILE A 137 8.94 -15.28 20.70
CA ILE A 137 9.80 -16.15 19.91
C ILE A 137 10.65 -15.37 18.90
N LEU A 138 10.10 -14.33 18.27
CA LEU A 138 10.74 -13.66 17.14
C LEU A 138 12.14 -13.10 17.46
N PRO A 139 12.40 -12.42 18.60
CA PRO A 139 13.75 -11.94 18.92
C PRO A 139 14.76 -13.07 19.03
N THR A 140 14.35 -14.22 19.60
CA THR A 140 15.19 -15.41 19.73
C THR A 140 15.57 -15.96 18.35
N ILE A 141 14.58 -16.11 17.46
CA ILE A 141 14.82 -16.58 16.09
C ILE A 141 15.78 -15.64 15.35
N MET A 142 15.58 -14.33 15.46
CA MET A 142 16.47 -13.35 14.83
C MET A 142 17.92 -13.46 15.35
N GLN A 143 18.11 -13.66 16.66
CA GLN A 143 19.45 -13.87 17.24
C GLN A 143 20.12 -15.15 16.72
N LEU A 144 19.36 -16.22 16.51
CA LEU A 144 19.87 -17.46 15.91
C LEU A 144 20.30 -17.21 14.46
N LEU A 145 19.45 -16.60 13.65
CA LEU A 145 19.75 -16.34 12.24
C LEU A 145 20.98 -15.42 12.06
N ILE A 146 21.23 -14.47 12.97
CA ILE A 146 22.43 -13.60 12.92
C ILE A 146 23.75 -14.40 12.92
N LYS A 147 23.78 -15.61 13.50
CA LYS A 147 24.98 -16.46 13.46
C LYS A 147 25.40 -16.81 12.02
N LEU A 148 24.43 -16.89 11.11
CA LEU A 148 24.64 -17.19 9.69
C LEU A 148 25.00 -15.97 8.84
N LYS A 149 25.26 -14.79 9.44
CA LYS A 149 25.55 -13.55 8.69
C LYS A 149 26.63 -13.69 7.62
N LYS A 150 27.67 -14.50 7.89
CA LYS A 150 28.78 -14.72 6.94
C LYS A 150 28.29 -15.39 5.64
N HIS A 151 27.30 -16.28 5.74
CA HIS A 151 26.70 -16.97 4.62
C HIS A 151 25.69 -16.08 3.88
N PHE A 152 24.89 -15.31 4.61
CA PHE A 152 23.95 -14.35 4.01
C PHE A 152 24.65 -13.27 3.19
N LEU A 153 25.83 -12.80 3.63
CA LEU A 153 26.66 -11.86 2.86
C LEU A 153 27.10 -12.41 1.50
N LEU A 154 27.27 -13.73 1.38
CA LEU A 154 27.65 -14.39 0.12
C LEU A 154 26.46 -14.64 -0.81
N GLN A 155 25.24 -14.59 -0.29
CA GLN A 155 24.00 -14.92 -1.01
C GLN A 155 22.99 -13.77 -0.92
N GLN A 156 23.36 -12.57 -1.38
CA GLN A 156 22.52 -11.37 -1.21
C GLN A 156 21.08 -11.50 -1.74
N SER A 157 20.87 -12.37 -2.73
CA SER A 157 19.54 -12.65 -3.30
C SER A 157 18.54 -13.24 -2.32
N ILE A 158 18.96 -13.77 -1.16
CA ILE A 158 18.03 -14.34 -0.15
C ILE A 158 17.68 -13.32 0.95
N LEU A 159 18.27 -12.12 0.91
CA LEU A 159 18.05 -11.11 1.94
C LEU A 159 16.61 -10.56 1.93
N PHE A 160 15.87 -10.70 0.83
CA PHE A 160 14.48 -10.25 0.78
C PHE A 160 13.56 -11.03 1.73
N TYR A 161 13.86 -12.28 2.07
CA TYR A 161 13.09 -13.04 3.05
C TYR A 161 13.04 -12.33 4.41
N PHE A 162 14.05 -11.53 4.76
CA PHE A 162 14.05 -10.75 5.99
C PHE A 162 13.09 -9.54 5.96
N ALA A 163 12.59 -9.14 4.79
CA ALA A 163 11.50 -8.17 4.71
C ALA A 163 10.19 -8.72 5.29
N ARG A 164 9.98 -10.04 5.23
CA ARG A 164 8.82 -10.72 5.81
C ARG A 164 8.68 -10.44 7.30
N VAL A 165 9.81 -10.40 8.01
CA VAL A 165 9.77 -10.16 9.45
C VAL A 165 9.50 -8.68 9.79
N ALA A 166 9.75 -7.73 8.89
CA ALA A 166 9.27 -6.36 9.07
C ALA A 166 7.74 -6.28 9.08
N PHE A 167 7.07 -7.07 8.25
CA PHE A 167 5.61 -7.17 8.25
C PHE A 167 5.08 -7.82 9.53
N LEU A 168 5.72 -8.88 10.02
CA LEU A 168 5.37 -9.48 11.32
C LEU A 168 5.50 -8.47 12.47
N VAL A 169 6.57 -7.67 12.50
CA VAL A 169 6.80 -6.63 13.51
C VAL A 169 5.74 -5.53 13.47
N LEU A 170 5.32 -5.12 12.27
CA LEU A 170 4.22 -4.16 12.12
C LEU A 170 2.90 -4.69 12.67
N ASN A 171 2.55 -5.94 12.38
CA ASN A 171 1.27 -6.51 12.79
C ASN A 171 1.20 -6.82 14.29
N THR A 172 2.34 -7.02 14.93
CA THR A 172 2.40 -7.41 16.34
C THR A 172 2.71 -6.27 17.30
N ASN A 173 3.02 -5.06 16.82
CA ASN A 173 3.48 -3.94 17.66
C ASN A 173 4.73 -4.30 18.49
N ILE A 174 5.66 -5.07 17.92
CA ILE A 174 7.01 -5.25 18.49
C ILE A 174 7.80 -3.94 18.32
N GLU A 175 8.72 -3.63 19.24
CA GLU A 175 9.55 -2.42 19.17
C GLU A 175 10.41 -2.42 17.90
N SER A 176 10.04 -1.56 16.95
CA SER A 176 10.62 -1.60 15.61
C SER A 176 12.11 -1.23 15.57
N ILE A 177 12.60 -0.44 16.53
CA ILE A 177 14.01 -0.04 16.60
C ILE A 177 14.90 -1.23 16.96
N GLU A 178 14.52 -2.01 17.97
CA GLU A 178 15.27 -3.19 18.40
C GLU A 178 15.37 -4.21 17.26
N TYR A 179 14.25 -4.48 16.60
CA TYR A 179 14.22 -5.39 15.47
C TYR A 179 15.08 -4.92 14.29
N LEU A 180 14.96 -3.65 13.90
CA LEU A 180 15.84 -3.12 12.87
C LEU A 180 17.29 -3.26 13.32
N ASN A 181 17.69 -2.85 14.52
CA ASN A 181 19.08 -3.07 14.99
C ASN A 181 19.56 -4.54 14.89
N LEU A 182 18.70 -5.53 15.06
CA LEU A 182 19.05 -6.93 14.81
C LEU A 182 19.30 -7.19 13.31
N LEU A 183 18.41 -6.72 12.44
CA LEU A 183 18.53 -6.86 10.99
C LEU A 183 19.80 -6.22 10.40
N SER A 184 20.40 -5.18 10.99
CA SER A 184 21.64 -4.57 10.43
C SER A 184 22.79 -5.54 10.43
N ASN A 185 22.75 -6.49 11.36
CA ASN A 185 23.79 -7.51 11.47
C ASN A 185 23.73 -8.52 10.32
N ILE A 186 22.61 -8.54 9.58
CA ILE A 186 22.35 -9.44 8.45
C ILE A 186 22.36 -8.66 7.14
N ILE A 187 21.56 -7.59 7.05
CA ILE A 187 21.40 -6.76 5.85
C ILE A 187 22.38 -5.59 5.93
N TYR A 188 23.54 -5.76 5.30
CA TYR A 188 24.54 -4.69 5.21
C TYR A 188 24.05 -3.50 4.36
N ASP A 189 23.40 -3.81 3.24
CA ASP A 189 22.84 -2.82 2.32
C ASP A 189 21.33 -3.04 2.17
N PRO A 190 20.48 -2.21 2.83
CA PRO A 190 19.04 -2.35 2.74
C PRO A 190 18.50 -2.00 1.36
N PHE A 191 19.23 -1.21 0.56
CA PHE A 191 18.73 -0.70 -0.70
C PHE A 191 18.82 -1.73 -1.83
N TYR A 192 19.56 -2.83 -1.63
CA TYR A 192 19.52 -3.99 -2.52
C TYR A 192 18.11 -4.60 -2.62
N LEU A 193 17.29 -4.45 -1.57
CA LEU A 193 15.88 -4.87 -1.59
C LEU A 193 15.04 -4.08 -2.62
N LEU A 194 15.50 -2.91 -3.06
CA LEU A 194 14.82 -2.10 -4.09
C LEU A 194 15.21 -2.49 -5.51
N GLU A 195 16.25 -3.32 -5.67
CA GLU A 195 16.75 -3.80 -6.97
C GLU A 195 16.13 -5.15 -7.37
N TYR A 196 15.39 -5.79 -6.46
CA TYR A 196 14.75 -7.06 -6.72
C TYR A 196 13.53 -6.87 -7.64
N GLU A 197 13.57 -7.47 -8.84
CA GLU A 197 12.45 -7.53 -9.78
C GLU A 197 11.61 -8.79 -9.46
N PHE A 198 10.29 -8.63 -9.37
CA PHE A 198 9.36 -9.71 -9.02
C PHE A 198 8.66 -10.28 -10.27
N ASP A 199 8.24 -11.54 -10.21
CA ASP A 199 7.41 -12.20 -11.23
C ASP A 199 5.89 -12.14 -10.85
N GLU A 200 5.04 -11.83 -11.84
CA GLU A 200 3.62 -11.38 -11.78
C GLU A 200 2.61 -12.06 -10.81
N LYS A 201 2.92 -13.20 -10.19
CA LYS A 201 1.99 -13.92 -9.28
C LYS A 201 2.41 -13.94 -7.80
N GLU A 202 3.70 -13.85 -7.50
CA GLU A 202 4.24 -13.72 -6.13
C GLU A 202 4.37 -12.24 -5.72
N GLU A 203 4.08 -11.32 -6.65
CA GLU A 203 4.28 -9.87 -6.54
C GLU A 203 3.58 -9.18 -5.36
N LYS A 204 2.35 -9.56 -5.00
CA LYS A 204 1.56 -8.74 -4.06
C LYS A 204 2.05 -8.85 -2.61
N GLU A 205 2.31 -10.06 -2.13
CA GLU A 205 2.72 -10.28 -0.74
C GLU A 205 4.16 -9.84 -0.51
N GLU A 206 5.06 -10.14 -1.46
CA GLU A 206 6.46 -9.73 -1.35
C GLU A 206 6.61 -8.20 -1.43
N VAL A 207 5.85 -7.52 -2.30
CA VAL A 207 5.80 -6.04 -2.31
C VAL A 207 5.33 -5.49 -0.97
N LEU A 208 4.36 -6.13 -0.32
CA LEU A 208 3.88 -5.74 1.01
C LEU A 208 4.97 -5.91 2.08
N TYR A 209 5.76 -6.98 2.02
CA TYR A 209 6.87 -7.21 2.94
C TYR A 209 7.99 -6.19 2.77
N ILE A 210 8.39 -5.90 1.52
CA ILE A 210 9.41 -4.88 1.26
C ILE A 210 8.90 -3.49 1.64
N ALA A 211 7.65 -3.16 1.33
CA ALA A 211 7.03 -1.91 1.76
C ALA A 211 7.03 -1.79 3.29
N SER A 212 6.74 -2.88 4.00
CA SER A 212 6.76 -2.93 5.48
C SER A 212 8.13 -2.63 6.04
N PHE A 213 9.18 -3.21 5.44
CA PHE A 213 10.57 -2.92 5.79
C PHE A 213 10.90 -1.44 5.61
N PHE A 214 10.63 -0.86 4.44
CA PHE A 214 10.98 0.54 4.19
C PHE A 214 10.13 1.52 5.00
N TYR A 215 8.86 1.20 5.27
CA TYR A 215 8.05 1.99 6.20
C TYR A 215 8.70 2.06 7.58
N LEU A 216 9.11 0.92 8.15
CA LEU A 216 9.79 0.88 9.44
C LEU A 216 11.15 1.62 9.40
N TYR A 217 11.92 1.42 8.33
CA TYR A 217 13.20 2.10 8.12
C TYR A 217 13.04 3.63 8.18
N PHE A 218 12.10 4.19 7.42
CA PHE A 218 11.86 5.64 7.41
C PHE A 218 11.14 6.17 8.66
N LYS A 219 10.32 5.35 9.32
CA LYS A 219 9.55 5.72 10.52
C LYS A 219 10.46 5.84 11.74
N THR A 220 11.40 4.91 11.90
CA THR A 220 12.35 4.89 13.01
C THR A 220 13.50 5.89 12.82
N GLY A 221 13.75 6.32 11.58
CA GLY A 221 14.83 7.26 11.29
C GLY A 221 16.23 6.64 11.38
N ILE A 222 16.31 5.32 11.40
CA ILE A 222 17.58 4.59 11.36
C ILE A 222 18.29 4.91 10.04
N GLN A 223 19.60 5.16 10.15
CA GLN A 223 20.47 5.43 9.00
C GLN A 223 21.58 4.39 9.00
N TRP A 224 21.36 3.28 8.30
CA TRP A 224 22.41 2.33 7.98
C TRP A 224 22.48 2.11 6.48
N GLY A 225 23.47 1.36 6.03
CA GLY A 225 23.65 1.08 4.61
C GLY A 225 24.61 2.07 3.94
N PRO A 226 25.05 1.75 2.72
CA PRO A 226 26.10 2.51 2.07
C PRO A 226 25.56 3.86 1.56
N LYS A 227 26.36 4.91 1.75
CA LYS A 227 26.03 6.30 1.34
C LYS A 227 26.17 6.55 -0.17
N ILE A 228 26.39 5.50 -0.96
CA ILE A 228 26.66 5.59 -2.40
C ILE A 228 25.39 5.81 -3.22
N TYR A 229 24.23 5.46 -2.67
CA TYR A 229 22.97 5.64 -3.37
C TYR A 229 22.57 7.10 -3.43
N ASN A 230 22.07 7.50 -4.60
CA ASN A 230 21.40 8.77 -4.75
C ASN A 230 20.14 8.78 -3.85
N GLN A 231 20.04 9.74 -2.94
CA GLN A 231 18.89 9.85 -2.04
C GLN A 231 17.57 9.94 -2.81
N PHE A 232 17.55 10.65 -3.94
CA PHE A 232 16.38 10.74 -4.79
C PHE A 232 15.98 9.38 -5.37
N TYR A 233 16.94 8.55 -5.80
CA TYR A 233 16.68 7.20 -6.31
C TYR A 233 16.01 6.31 -5.25
N VAL A 234 16.53 6.33 -4.03
CA VAL A 234 15.95 5.57 -2.91
C VAL A 234 14.52 6.04 -2.63
N LEU A 235 14.31 7.36 -2.55
CA LEU A 235 12.99 7.92 -2.29
C LEU A 235 12.00 7.62 -3.41
N ASP A 236 12.43 7.67 -4.67
CA ASP A 236 11.59 7.34 -5.84
C ASP A 236 11.12 5.88 -5.81
N LYS A 237 12.05 4.94 -5.60
CA LYS A 237 11.71 3.52 -5.45
C LYS A 237 10.79 3.25 -4.26
N CYS A 238 11.04 3.90 -3.13
CA CYS A 238 10.16 3.79 -1.96
C CYS A 238 8.79 4.45 -2.17
N CYS A 239 8.73 5.53 -2.96
CA CYS A 239 7.47 6.15 -3.37
C CYS A 239 6.65 5.16 -4.19
N ASN A 240 7.26 4.50 -5.17
CA ASN A 240 6.62 3.46 -5.96
C ASN A 240 6.07 2.32 -5.09
N LEU A 241 6.86 1.82 -4.14
CA LEU A 241 6.41 0.81 -3.17
C LEU A 241 5.21 1.30 -2.35
N ALA A 242 5.28 2.52 -1.82
CA ALA A 242 4.20 3.09 -1.03
C ALA A 242 2.90 3.25 -1.84
N MET A 243 3.01 3.66 -3.11
CA MET A 243 1.88 3.77 -4.02
C MET A 243 1.30 2.40 -4.42
N ALA A 244 2.15 1.38 -4.55
CA ALA A 244 1.73 0.01 -4.86
C ALA A 244 0.87 -0.61 -3.75
N VAL A 245 1.14 -0.27 -2.49
CA VAL A 245 0.41 -0.78 -1.32
C VAL A 245 -0.65 0.18 -0.80
N TYR A 246 -0.94 1.27 -1.51
CA TYR A 246 -1.95 2.29 -1.16
C TYR A 246 -3.39 1.79 -1.35
N GLU A 247 -3.66 0.52 -1.09
CA GLU A 247 -5.03 0.02 -1.07
C GLU A 247 -5.80 0.61 0.14
N ASP A 248 -7.07 0.25 0.30
CA ASP A 248 -7.92 0.74 1.39
C ASP A 248 -7.57 0.13 2.77
N ASN A 249 -6.28 0.16 3.13
CA ASN A 249 -5.74 -0.29 4.40
C ASN A 249 -4.97 0.85 5.08
N ASN A 250 -4.84 0.79 6.40
CA ASN A 250 -4.19 1.85 7.20
C ASN A 250 -2.67 1.93 6.96
N PHE A 251 -2.05 0.80 6.62
CA PHE A 251 -0.61 0.70 6.45
C PHE A 251 -0.13 1.48 5.22
N GLY A 252 -0.71 1.22 4.05
CA GLY A 252 -0.34 1.86 2.80
C GLY A 252 -0.53 3.37 2.85
N LYS A 253 -1.64 3.82 3.44
CA LYS A 253 -1.90 5.26 3.67
C LYS A 253 -0.84 5.89 4.57
N ALA A 254 -0.51 5.25 5.69
CA ALA A 254 0.55 5.72 6.59
C ALA A 254 1.93 5.74 5.91
N PHE A 255 2.23 4.76 5.06
CA PHE A 255 3.50 4.68 4.35
C PHE A 255 3.62 5.75 3.27
N ALA A 256 2.59 5.94 2.43
CA ALA A 256 2.58 7.00 1.43
C ALA A 256 2.73 8.37 2.07
N LYS A 257 1.98 8.64 3.16
CA LYS A 257 2.12 9.89 3.92
C LYS A 257 3.54 10.10 4.44
N LEU A 258 4.14 9.06 5.02
CA LEU A 258 5.51 9.12 5.52
C LEU A 258 6.51 9.43 4.39
N ILE A 259 6.44 8.72 3.27
CA ILE A 259 7.40 8.89 2.17
C ILE A 259 7.23 10.26 1.50
N LEU A 260 6.00 10.71 1.27
CA LEU A 260 5.75 12.03 0.70
C LEU A 260 6.32 13.16 1.57
N THR A 261 6.38 13.00 2.90
CA THR A 261 7.02 14.01 3.78
C THR A 261 8.53 14.13 3.59
N LYS A 262 9.18 13.11 3.01
CA LYS A 262 10.63 13.12 2.74
C LYS A 262 11.00 13.94 1.51
N PHE A 263 10.05 14.15 0.60
CA PHE A 263 10.24 14.99 -0.57
C PHE A 263 10.03 16.48 -0.25
N LYS A 264 10.87 17.33 -0.83
CA LYS A 264 10.62 18.76 -0.97
C LYS A 264 9.52 18.99 -2.02
N ASN A 265 8.91 20.17 -1.98
CA ASN A 265 7.93 20.53 -3.01
C ASN A 265 8.62 20.71 -4.36
N ASN A 266 7.97 20.27 -5.44
CA ASN A 266 8.50 20.24 -6.81
C ASN A 266 9.77 19.37 -7.02
N GLU A 267 9.98 18.34 -6.20
CA GLU A 267 11.16 17.47 -6.28
C GLU A 267 10.95 16.24 -7.19
N ILE A 268 9.73 15.71 -7.28
CA ILE A 268 9.43 14.51 -8.08
C ILE A 268 9.31 14.90 -9.57
N PRO A 269 10.22 14.45 -10.45
CA PRO A 269 10.26 14.82 -11.86
C PRO A 269 9.25 14.02 -12.68
N LEU A 270 8.94 14.49 -13.89
CA LEU A 270 7.99 13.83 -14.78
C LEU A 270 8.37 12.38 -15.13
N HIS A 271 9.66 12.09 -15.32
CA HIS A 271 10.11 10.73 -15.70
C HIS A 271 9.97 9.69 -14.58
N ALA A 272 9.72 10.12 -13.34
CA ALA A 272 9.46 9.23 -12.21
C ALA A 272 8.01 8.73 -12.17
N LEU A 273 7.08 9.43 -12.85
CA LEU A 273 5.68 9.02 -12.90
C LEU A 273 5.52 7.70 -13.69
N ASN A 274 4.76 6.78 -13.14
CA ASN A 274 4.49 5.45 -13.71
C ASN A 274 3.07 4.96 -13.36
N THR A 275 2.77 3.71 -13.69
CA THR A 275 1.45 3.09 -13.46
C THR A 275 1.06 3.01 -11.97
N LEU A 276 2.03 2.90 -11.05
CA LEU A 276 1.76 2.86 -9.60
C LEU A 276 1.25 4.22 -9.11
N HIS A 277 1.79 5.32 -9.65
CA HIS A 277 1.30 6.66 -9.36
C HIS A 277 -0.11 6.91 -9.92
N GLU A 278 -0.43 6.35 -11.10
CA GLU A 278 -1.79 6.37 -11.64
C GLU A 278 -2.74 5.59 -10.74
N HIS A 279 -2.35 4.38 -10.31
CA HIS A 279 -3.13 3.56 -9.40
C HIS A 279 -3.40 4.27 -8.07
N PHE A 280 -2.36 4.84 -7.45
CA PHE A 280 -2.49 5.68 -6.25
C PHE A 280 -3.49 6.81 -6.44
N LEU A 281 -3.42 7.54 -7.55
CA LEU A 281 -4.31 8.66 -7.83
C LEU A 281 -5.78 8.20 -7.93
N LEU A 282 -6.02 7.07 -8.59
CA LEU A 282 -7.35 6.48 -8.72
C LEU A 282 -7.87 6.00 -7.36
N GLU A 283 -7.06 5.28 -6.60
CA GLU A 283 -7.44 4.70 -5.31
C GLU A 283 -7.63 5.78 -4.23
N ALA A 284 -6.74 6.77 -4.15
CA ALA A 284 -6.90 7.91 -3.24
C ALA A 284 -8.18 8.71 -3.53
N THR A 285 -8.49 8.89 -4.81
CA THR A 285 -9.73 9.53 -5.25
C THR A 285 -10.94 8.70 -4.82
N HIS A 286 -10.95 7.40 -5.11
CA HIS A 286 -12.03 6.49 -4.75
C HIS A 286 -12.23 6.43 -3.22
N SER A 287 -11.17 6.17 -2.47
CA SER A 287 -11.17 6.13 -1.00
C SER A 287 -11.66 7.46 -0.41
N SER A 288 -11.30 8.61 -0.99
CA SER A 288 -11.75 9.91 -0.48
C SER A 288 -13.26 10.17 -0.61
N MET A 289 -13.93 9.51 -1.55
CA MET A 289 -15.37 9.68 -1.79
C MET A 289 -16.19 8.58 -1.13
N TYR A 290 -15.76 7.34 -1.30
CA TYR A 290 -16.61 6.17 -1.07
C TYR A 290 -16.27 5.39 0.21
N ASN A 291 -15.15 5.68 0.88
CA ASN A 291 -14.84 5.00 2.13
C ASN A 291 -15.84 5.39 3.24
N GLU A 292 -16.28 4.40 4.02
CA GLU A 292 -17.26 4.57 5.09
C GLU A 292 -16.74 5.42 6.25
N ASN A 293 -15.43 5.36 6.51
CA ASN A 293 -14.77 6.10 7.58
C ASN A 293 -14.38 7.51 7.11
N LEU A 294 -14.95 8.53 7.75
CA LEU A 294 -14.68 9.94 7.45
C LEU A 294 -13.20 10.32 7.58
N ASP A 295 -12.48 9.76 8.55
CA ASP A 295 -11.07 10.12 8.77
C ASP A 295 -10.18 9.54 7.66
N ILE A 296 -10.50 8.34 7.19
CA ILE A 296 -9.85 7.72 6.03
C ILE A 296 -10.11 8.55 4.77
N ARG A 297 -11.35 9.03 4.57
CA ARG A 297 -11.68 9.91 3.44
C ARG A 297 -10.83 11.18 3.43
N LYS A 298 -10.72 11.84 4.58
CA LYS A 298 -9.90 13.06 4.76
C LYS A 298 -8.43 12.78 4.50
N GLU A 299 -7.88 11.72 5.09
CA GLU A 299 -6.48 11.37 4.88
C GLU A 299 -6.15 11.03 3.42
N SER A 300 -7.11 10.44 2.70
CA SER A 300 -6.93 10.09 1.29
C SER A 300 -6.82 11.33 0.41
N ILE A 301 -7.74 12.30 0.57
CA ILE A 301 -7.67 13.55 -0.19
C ILE A 301 -6.47 14.41 0.22
N GLU A 302 -6.10 14.43 1.50
CA GLU A 302 -4.90 15.13 1.97
C GLU A 302 -3.62 14.54 1.36
N SER A 303 -3.49 13.22 1.35
CA SER A 303 -2.35 12.52 0.75
C SER A 303 -2.22 12.82 -0.74
N LEU A 304 -3.35 12.82 -1.45
CA LEU A 304 -3.41 13.19 -2.87
C LEU A 304 -2.96 14.64 -3.09
N MET A 305 -3.45 15.59 -2.29
CA MET A 305 -3.06 17.00 -2.42
C MET A 305 -1.59 17.25 -2.07
N VAL A 306 -1.04 16.52 -1.09
CA VAL A 306 0.39 16.56 -0.75
C VAL A 306 1.22 15.98 -1.90
N PHE A 307 0.80 14.85 -2.48
CA PHE A 307 1.48 14.26 -3.63
C PHE A 307 1.63 15.27 -4.77
N ILE A 308 0.56 15.99 -5.13
CA ILE A 308 0.61 17.04 -6.16
C ILE A 308 1.64 18.14 -5.84
N ASP A 309 1.80 18.53 -4.56
CA ASP A 309 2.83 19.51 -4.17
C ASP A 309 4.26 19.00 -4.34
N LYS A 310 4.47 17.68 -4.27
CA LYS A 310 5.79 17.07 -4.43
C LYS A 310 6.22 16.94 -5.88
N LEU A 311 5.26 16.89 -6.80
CA LEU A 311 5.51 16.85 -8.24
C LEU A 311 6.09 18.15 -8.76
N CYS A 312 7.06 18.07 -9.68
CA CYS A 312 7.52 19.22 -10.45
C CYS A 312 6.40 19.74 -11.38
N THR A 313 6.55 20.96 -11.91
CA THR A 313 5.52 21.61 -12.73
C THR A 313 5.10 20.80 -13.96
N ASP A 314 6.04 20.11 -14.61
CA ASP A 314 5.74 19.26 -15.76
C ASP A 314 4.96 18.00 -15.36
N ALA A 315 5.31 17.40 -14.21
CA ALA A 315 4.60 16.27 -13.65
C ALA A 315 3.18 16.65 -13.19
N GLN A 316 3.03 17.80 -12.53
CA GLN A 316 1.73 18.37 -12.15
C GLN A 316 0.84 18.56 -13.37
N TYR A 317 1.37 19.13 -14.45
CA TYR A 317 0.65 19.30 -15.72
C TYR A 317 0.10 17.98 -16.26
N VAL A 318 0.92 16.92 -16.30
CA VAL A 318 0.49 15.60 -16.79
C VAL A 318 -0.60 15.01 -15.90
N VAL A 319 -0.46 15.13 -14.58
CA VAL A 319 -1.46 14.64 -13.64
C VAL A 319 -2.78 15.40 -13.78
N PHE A 320 -2.77 16.74 -13.86
CA PHE A 320 -4.00 17.52 -14.07
C PHE A 320 -4.67 17.15 -15.38
N LYS A 321 -3.91 17.04 -16.47
CA LYS A 321 -4.43 16.60 -17.77
C LYS A 321 -5.10 15.23 -17.64
N HIS A 322 -4.47 14.29 -16.96
CA HIS A 322 -5.01 12.97 -16.71
C HIS A 322 -6.33 13.03 -15.92
N VAL A 323 -6.34 13.71 -14.78
CA VAL A 323 -7.51 13.88 -13.90
C VAL A 323 -8.72 14.40 -14.67
N PHE A 324 -8.57 15.47 -15.46
CA PHE A 324 -9.69 16.07 -16.18
C PHE A 324 -10.17 15.27 -17.40
N THR A 325 -9.40 14.26 -17.85
CA THR A 325 -9.88 13.30 -18.86
C THR A 325 -10.65 12.13 -18.26
N LYS A 326 -10.50 11.86 -16.96
CA LYS A 326 -11.17 10.75 -16.28
C LYS A 326 -12.57 11.16 -15.79
N PRO A 327 -13.50 10.20 -15.66
CA PRO A 327 -14.86 10.45 -15.19
C PRO A 327 -14.94 10.54 -13.64
N PHE A 328 -14.10 11.36 -13.01
CA PHE A 328 -14.17 11.60 -11.57
C PHE A 328 -15.39 12.45 -11.17
N ASP A 329 -15.81 12.29 -9.93
CA ASP A 329 -16.85 13.06 -9.27
C ASP A 329 -16.58 14.58 -9.31
N SER A 330 -17.67 15.37 -9.32
CA SER A 330 -17.61 16.83 -9.41
C SER A 330 -16.77 17.46 -8.30
N CYS A 331 -16.96 16.99 -7.06
CA CYS A 331 -16.24 17.45 -5.88
C CYS A 331 -14.73 17.22 -6.03
N ILE A 332 -14.32 16.07 -6.58
CA ILE A 332 -12.90 15.77 -6.79
C ILE A 332 -12.31 16.67 -7.85
N LYS A 333 -13.00 16.84 -8.99
CA LYS A 333 -12.57 17.77 -10.04
C LYS A 333 -12.43 19.20 -9.51
N GLU A 334 -13.36 19.65 -8.67
CA GLU A 334 -13.26 20.95 -7.99
C GLU A 334 -11.98 21.05 -7.14
N GLN A 335 -11.67 20.05 -6.31
CA GLN A 335 -10.45 20.06 -5.49
C GLN A 335 -9.19 20.18 -6.35
N PHE A 336 -9.11 19.47 -7.48
CA PHE A 336 -7.99 19.60 -8.41
C PHE A 336 -7.95 20.97 -9.09
N ILE A 337 -9.09 21.58 -9.43
CA ILE A 337 -9.13 22.96 -9.96
C ILE A 337 -8.63 23.95 -8.91
N VAL A 338 -9.07 23.84 -7.66
CA VAL A 338 -8.61 24.70 -6.57
C VAL A 338 -7.10 24.53 -6.37
N LYS A 339 -6.60 23.30 -6.39
CA LYS A 339 -5.17 23.00 -6.29
C LYS A 339 -4.37 23.64 -7.42
N MET A 340 -4.79 23.44 -8.66
CA MET A 340 -4.16 24.04 -9.84
C MET A 340 -4.16 25.57 -9.75
N LYS A 341 -5.30 26.16 -9.40
CA LYS A 341 -5.45 27.61 -9.22
C LYS A 341 -4.44 28.15 -8.20
N ASN A 342 -4.33 27.50 -7.04
CA ASN A 342 -3.43 27.92 -5.96
C ASN A 342 -1.95 27.80 -6.38
N LEU A 343 -1.58 26.74 -7.09
CA LEU A 343 -0.22 26.57 -7.63
C LEU A 343 0.14 27.68 -8.63
N ILE A 344 -0.79 28.02 -9.53
CA ILE A 344 -0.59 29.09 -10.51
C ILE A 344 -0.40 30.44 -9.82
N ILE A 345 -1.28 30.79 -8.88
CA ILE A 345 -1.16 32.03 -8.09
C ILE A 345 0.18 32.08 -7.34
N PHE A 346 0.56 30.97 -6.70
CA PHE A 346 1.82 30.90 -5.97
C PHE A 346 3.04 31.14 -6.88
N ASN A 347 3.06 30.52 -8.07
CA ASN A 347 4.16 30.70 -9.02
C ASN A 347 4.19 32.12 -9.61
N LEU A 348 3.03 32.72 -9.87
CA LEU A 348 2.94 34.11 -10.33
C LEU A 348 3.50 35.11 -9.30
N ASN A 349 3.22 34.89 -8.01
CA ASN A 349 3.65 35.77 -6.92
C ASN A 349 5.13 35.60 -6.54
N SER A 350 5.78 34.52 -6.97
CA SER A 350 7.14 34.18 -6.54
C SER A 350 8.22 34.40 -7.61
N ASP A 351 7.89 35.06 -8.73
CA ASP A 351 8.75 35.25 -9.91
C ASP A 351 9.42 33.95 -10.40
N ARG A 352 8.81 32.81 -10.11
CA ARG A 352 9.26 31.50 -10.59
C ARG A 352 8.80 31.29 -12.02
N ASP A 353 9.51 30.44 -12.75
CA ASP A 353 9.06 29.95 -14.04
C ASP A 353 7.70 29.25 -13.89
N LEU A 354 6.73 29.66 -14.70
CA LEU A 354 5.40 29.05 -14.76
C LEU A 354 5.43 27.68 -15.45
N GLY A 355 6.51 27.35 -16.17
CA GLY A 355 6.73 26.05 -16.80
C GLY A 355 5.58 25.67 -17.74
N CYS A 356 4.87 24.58 -17.42
CA CYS A 356 3.69 24.13 -18.15
C CYS A 356 2.40 24.93 -17.86
N PHE A 357 2.37 25.80 -16.85
CA PHE A 357 1.21 26.63 -16.50
C PHE A 357 1.21 28.00 -17.17
N GLN A 358 1.55 28.02 -18.46
CA GLN A 358 1.46 29.19 -19.33
C GLN A 358 1.19 28.74 -20.78
N GLY A 359 0.74 29.69 -21.60
CA GLY A 359 0.52 29.52 -23.03
C GLY A 359 -0.47 28.41 -23.38
N ILE A 360 -0.20 27.75 -24.51
CA ILE A 360 -1.06 26.70 -25.06
C ILE A 360 -1.20 25.49 -24.12
N ARG A 361 -0.19 25.21 -23.27
CA ARG A 361 -0.23 24.09 -22.33
C ARG A 361 -1.28 24.33 -21.25
N LEU A 362 -1.25 25.48 -20.58
CA LEU A 362 -2.28 25.86 -19.62
C LEU A 362 -3.67 25.90 -20.26
N LEU A 363 -3.77 26.50 -21.46
CA LEU A 363 -5.02 26.57 -22.20
C LEU A 363 -5.61 25.18 -22.49
N ASN A 364 -4.78 24.18 -22.79
CA ASN A 364 -5.24 22.81 -23.00
C ASN A 364 -5.89 22.20 -21.75
N ILE A 365 -5.34 22.46 -20.55
CA ILE A 365 -5.98 21.99 -19.31
C ILE A 365 -7.28 22.74 -19.07
N ILE A 366 -7.30 24.06 -19.26
CA ILE A 366 -8.53 24.86 -19.10
C ILE A 366 -9.63 24.36 -20.03
N LYS A 367 -9.31 24.04 -21.29
CA LYS A 367 -10.24 23.42 -22.25
C LYS A 367 -10.82 22.10 -21.73
N LEU A 368 -10.00 21.26 -21.06
CA LEU A 368 -10.48 20.02 -20.42
C LEU A 368 -11.40 20.31 -19.23
N CYS A 369 -11.08 21.28 -18.38
CA CYS A 369 -11.96 21.67 -17.27
C CYS A 369 -13.29 22.24 -17.78
N CYS A 370 -13.25 23.04 -18.84
CA CYS A 370 -14.43 23.67 -19.43
C CYS A 370 -15.31 22.68 -20.21
N ASN A 371 -14.87 21.44 -20.42
CA ASN A 371 -15.61 20.44 -21.19
C ASN A 371 -16.78 19.87 -20.38
N ILE A 372 -17.89 20.61 -20.39
CA ILE A 372 -19.16 20.17 -19.82
C ILE A 372 -20.00 19.56 -20.95
N SER A 373 -20.34 18.28 -20.84
CA SER A 373 -21.22 17.65 -21.82
C SER A 373 -22.66 18.14 -21.65
N VAL A 374 -23.04 19.18 -22.39
CA VAL A 374 -24.42 19.66 -22.41
C VAL A 374 -25.27 18.68 -23.20
N LYS A 375 -25.98 17.79 -22.51
CA LYS A 375 -26.96 16.87 -23.08
C LYS A 375 -28.26 17.00 -22.31
N ARG A 376 -29.39 16.70 -22.95
CA ARG A 376 -30.68 16.58 -22.28
C ARG A 376 -30.55 15.49 -21.19
N GLY A 377 -30.93 15.80 -19.95
CA GLY A 377 -30.67 14.95 -18.77
C GLY A 377 -29.34 15.26 -18.05
N PHE A 378 -28.64 16.33 -18.41
CA PHE A 378 -27.50 16.82 -17.62
C PHE A 378 -27.99 17.34 -16.27
N TYR A 379 -27.65 16.62 -15.20
CA TYR A 379 -28.08 16.98 -13.87
C TYR A 379 -27.09 17.98 -13.24
N LEU A 380 -27.50 19.25 -13.18
CA LEU A 380 -26.69 20.34 -12.62
C LEU A 380 -26.24 20.03 -11.18
N GLN A 381 -27.08 19.38 -10.39
CA GLN A 381 -26.79 19.12 -8.98
C GLN A 381 -25.55 18.24 -8.78
N ASN A 382 -25.33 17.26 -9.67
CA ASN A 382 -24.18 16.36 -9.61
C ASN A 382 -22.90 16.98 -10.21
N ASN A 383 -22.99 18.17 -10.80
CA ASN A 383 -21.88 18.82 -11.50
C ASN A 383 -21.58 20.22 -10.97
N LYS A 384 -22.33 20.69 -9.97
CA LYS A 384 -22.27 22.08 -9.51
C LYS A 384 -20.88 22.45 -8.98
N GLU A 385 -20.23 21.57 -8.23
CA GLU A 385 -18.90 21.80 -7.65
C GLU A 385 -17.87 22.01 -8.76
N HIS A 386 -17.89 21.16 -9.78
CA HIS A 386 -17.01 21.28 -10.94
C HIS A 386 -17.25 22.60 -11.67
N ILE A 387 -18.52 22.93 -11.99
CA ILE A 387 -18.89 24.17 -12.69
C ILE A 387 -18.43 25.40 -11.90
N MET A 388 -18.69 25.43 -10.59
CA MET A 388 -18.29 26.53 -9.70
C MET A 388 -16.77 26.67 -9.62
N GLY A 389 -16.04 25.56 -9.55
CA GLY A 389 -14.59 25.54 -9.61
C GLY A 389 -14.06 26.17 -10.90
N VAL A 390 -14.64 25.80 -12.05
CA VAL A 390 -14.25 26.36 -13.36
C VAL A 390 -14.60 27.85 -13.46
N ILE A 391 -15.79 28.28 -13.01
CA ILE A 391 -16.16 29.70 -12.98
C ILE A 391 -15.14 30.49 -12.15
N SER A 392 -14.75 29.99 -10.97
CA SER A 392 -13.75 30.63 -10.11
C SER A 392 -12.39 30.76 -10.81
N LEU A 393 -11.96 29.71 -11.52
CA LEU A 393 -10.71 29.71 -12.27
C LEU A 393 -10.72 30.72 -13.43
N LEU A 394 -11.78 30.69 -14.25
CA LEU A 394 -11.91 31.59 -15.39
C LEU A 394 -12.04 33.05 -14.94
N TYR A 395 -12.77 33.29 -13.86
CA TYR A 395 -12.90 34.62 -13.26
C TYR A 395 -11.54 35.19 -12.87
N LEU A 396 -10.73 34.40 -12.15
CA LEU A 396 -9.38 34.80 -11.75
C LEU A 396 -8.54 35.21 -12.97
N PHE A 397 -8.50 34.39 -14.01
CA PHE A 397 -7.70 34.66 -15.20
C PHE A 397 -8.23 35.84 -16.02
N THR A 398 -9.54 36.08 -16.02
CA THR A 398 -10.15 37.21 -16.73
C THR A 398 -9.90 38.54 -16.01
N VAL A 399 -10.01 38.56 -14.68
CA VAL A 399 -9.87 39.81 -13.89
C VAL A 399 -8.42 40.28 -13.80
N HIS A 400 -7.48 39.35 -13.65
CA HIS A 400 -6.09 39.72 -13.41
C HIS A 400 -5.29 39.98 -14.69
N ASP A 401 -5.88 39.79 -15.88
CA ASP A 401 -5.27 40.00 -17.22
C ASP A 401 -3.77 39.69 -17.23
N ILE A 402 -3.44 38.47 -16.78
CA ILE A 402 -2.08 38.13 -16.39
C ILE A 402 -1.30 37.87 -17.68
N GLU A 403 -0.63 38.90 -18.21
CA GLU A 403 0.22 38.80 -19.41
C GLU A 403 1.19 37.62 -19.34
N LYS A 404 1.72 37.33 -18.14
CA LYS A 404 2.61 36.17 -17.90
C LYS A 404 1.97 34.81 -18.23
N LEU A 405 0.64 34.66 -18.18
CA LEU A 405 -0.02 33.41 -18.56
C LEU A 405 -0.06 33.22 -20.09
N ASN A 406 0.01 34.30 -20.87
CA ASN A 406 0.18 34.31 -22.33
C ASN A 406 -0.74 33.34 -23.12
N MET A 407 -2.03 33.24 -22.74
CA MET A 407 -2.98 32.32 -23.39
C MET A 407 -3.64 32.90 -24.66
N GLY A 408 -3.45 34.20 -24.92
CA GLY A 408 -3.96 34.89 -26.11
C GLY A 408 -5.49 34.94 -26.21
N GLU A 409 -5.98 35.31 -27.39
CA GLU A 409 -7.43 35.44 -27.68
C GLU A 409 -8.20 34.11 -27.60
N GLU A 410 -7.52 32.98 -27.76
CA GLU A 410 -8.17 31.67 -27.63
C GLU A 410 -8.77 31.45 -26.24
N PHE A 411 -8.17 32.02 -25.19
CA PHE A 411 -8.73 31.95 -23.84
C PHE A 411 -10.11 32.61 -23.78
N SER A 412 -10.28 33.79 -24.39
CA SER A 412 -11.57 34.48 -24.44
C SER A 412 -12.63 33.65 -25.17
N ASN A 413 -12.24 32.95 -26.24
CA ASN A 413 -13.15 32.06 -26.97
C ASN A 413 -13.59 30.85 -26.11
N VAL A 414 -12.66 30.22 -25.40
CA VAL A 414 -12.97 29.11 -24.47
C VAL A 414 -13.89 29.57 -23.36
N THR A 415 -13.64 30.74 -22.77
CA THR A 415 -14.48 31.31 -21.71
C THR A 415 -15.89 31.61 -22.23
N LYS A 416 -16.03 32.20 -23.43
CA LYS A 416 -17.35 32.45 -24.06
C LYS A 416 -18.11 31.14 -24.30
N GLN A 417 -17.46 30.12 -24.88
CA GLN A 417 -18.07 28.80 -25.12
C GLN A 417 -18.53 28.12 -23.84
N PHE A 418 -17.71 28.20 -22.78
CA PHE A 418 -18.06 27.67 -21.46
C PHE A 418 -19.28 28.40 -20.88
N VAL A 419 -19.31 29.73 -20.95
CA VAL A 419 -20.43 30.53 -20.44
C VAL A 419 -21.73 30.16 -21.15
N ASP A 420 -21.71 30.03 -22.47
CA ASP A 420 -22.89 29.64 -23.25
C ASP A 420 -23.34 28.22 -22.87
N ALA A 421 -22.40 27.29 -22.70
CA ALA A 421 -22.69 25.92 -22.28
C ALA A 421 -23.36 25.86 -20.91
N VAL A 422 -22.83 26.60 -19.92
CA VAL A 422 -23.41 26.65 -18.57
C VAL A 422 -24.77 27.36 -18.57
N GLN A 423 -24.94 28.43 -19.36
CA GLN A 423 -26.25 29.09 -19.47
C GLN A 423 -27.31 28.13 -20.00
N ASN A 424 -27.00 27.35 -21.05
CA ASN A 424 -27.93 26.33 -21.56
C ASN A 424 -28.28 25.30 -20.48
N VAL A 425 -27.30 24.86 -19.67
CA VAL A 425 -27.55 23.94 -18.55
C VAL A 425 -28.48 24.55 -17.51
N ILE A 426 -28.30 25.83 -17.17
CA ILE A 426 -29.15 26.53 -16.21
C ILE A 426 -30.58 26.65 -16.76
N ASP A 427 -30.72 27.02 -18.04
CA ASP A 427 -32.01 27.16 -18.70
C ASP A 427 -32.77 25.82 -18.69
N TYR A 428 -32.11 24.72 -19.05
CA TYR A 428 -32.69 23.37 -18.95
C TYR A 428 -33.05 22.99 -17.51
N SER A 429 -32.20 23.30 -16.54
CA SER A 429 -32.46 22.99 -15.12
C SER A 429 -33.66 23.78 -14.58
N HIS A 430 -33.86 25.02 -15.02
CA HIS A 430 -35.04 25.82 -14.69
C HIS A 430 -36.32 25.27 -15.33
N GLU A 431 -36.25 24.81 -16.58
CA GLU A 431 -37.38 24.16 -17.25
C GLU A 431 -37.78 22.87 -16.52
N GLU A 432 -36.81 22.02 -16.19
CA GLU A 432 -37.02 20.78 -15.44
C GLU A 432 -37.66 21.05 -14.07
N HIS A 433 -37.09 21.96 -13.28
CA HIS A 433 -37.65 22.37 -11.99
C HIS A 433 -39.10 22.89 -12.12
N LYS A 434 -39.41 23.68 -13.15
CA LYS A 434 -40.78 24.19 -13.39
C LYS A 434 -41.76 23.07 -13.73
N ILE A 435 -41.34 22.11 -14.55
CA ILE A 435 -42.16 20.95 -14.92
C ILE A 435 -42.48 20.12 -13.68
N GLU A 436 -41.50 19.88 -12.82
CA GLU A 436 -41.67 19.04 -11.63
C GLU A 436 -42.48 19.70 -10.53
N LEU A 437 -42.28 21.01 -10.32
CA LEU A 437 -43.11 21.79 -9.41
C LEU A 437 -44.57 21.73 -9.86
N LYS A 438 -44.83 21.90 -11.17
CA LYS A 438 -46.16 21.78 -11.74
C LYS A 438 -46.73 20.37 -11.58
N ASN A 439 -45.94 19.32 -11.79
CA ASN A 439 -46.39 17.94 -11.59
C ASN A 439 -46.78 17.67 -10.14
N LEU A 440 -46.06 18.22 -9.15
CA LEU A 440 -46.41 18.12 -7.73
C LEU A 440 -47.71 18.87 -7.43
N ASP A 441 -47.87 20.08 -7.95
CA ASP A 441 -49.07 20.89 -7.72
C ASP A 441 -50.30 20.31 -8.43
N ASP A 442 -50.14 19.75 -9.64
CA ASP A 442 -51.20 19.09 -10.40
C ASP A 442 -51.57 17.71 -9.81
N ASN A 443 -50.61 16.98 -9.20
CA ASN A 443 -50.88 15.73 -8.48
C ASN A 443 -51.61 15.96 -7.13
N VAL A 444 -51.53 17.16 -6.56
CA VAL A 444 -52.37 17.57 -5.42
C VAL A 444 -53.83 17.83 -5.87
N CYS A 445 -54.06 18.08 -7.17
CA CYS A 445 -55.36 18.43 -7.75
C CYS A 445 -56.03 17.33 -8.59
N LYS A 446 -55.44 16.14 -8.76
CA LYS A 446 -56.07 15.06 -9.56
C LYS A 446 -56.95 14.13 -8.73
N VAL A 447 -58.25 14.39 -8.85
CA VAL A 447 -59.35 13.42 -8.80
C VAL A 447 -59.03 12.23 -9.73
N LYS A 448 -59.34 11.02 -9.25
CA LYS A 448 -59.24 9.70 -9.91
C LYS A 448 -59.49 9.73 -11.44
N GLY A 449 -58.49 9.33 -12.23
CA GLY A 449 -58.55 9.09 -13.68
C GLY A 449 -57.25 8.45 -14.21
N PRO A 450 -57.27 7.70 -15.34
CA PRO A 450 -56.38 6.58 -15.58
C PRO A 450 -54.93 6.99 -15.93
N GLU A 451 -54.02 6.10 -15.53
CA GLU A 451 -52.56 6.20 -15.54
C GLU A 451 -51.99 6.60 -16.91
N VAL A 452 -51.43 7.80 -16.96
CA VAL A 452 -50.43 8.17 -17.96
C VAL A 452 -49.08 7.99 -17.30
N ILE A 453 -48.34 6.97 -17.74
CA ILE A 453 -46.97 6.69 -17.32
C ILE A 453 -46.10 7.83 -17.87
N ILE A 454 -45.76 8.79 -17.02
CA ILE A 454 -44.74 9.80 -17.29
C ILE A 454 -43.46 9.25 -16.68
N GLU A 455 -42.47 8.96 -17.53
CA GLU A 455 -41.14 8.53 -17.08
C GLU A 455 -40.52 9.63 -16.20
N ASP A 456 -40.34 9.27 -14.93
CA ASP A 456 -39.89 10.12 -13.83
C ASP A 456 -38.36 10.32 -13.96
N ASN A 457 -37.94 11.30 -14.77
CA ASN A 457 -36.51 11.54 -15.05
C ASN A 457 -35.68 11.85 -13.80
N LEU A 458 -36.30 12.31 -12.70
CA LEU A 458 -35.61 12.63 -11.47
C LEU A 458 -35.40 11.41 -10.55
N ASN A 459 -36.02 10.26 -10.84
CA ASN A 459 -35.97 9.09 -9.95
C ASN A 459 -36.28 9.49 -8.48
N LEU A 460 -37.13 10.52 -8.28
CA LEU A 460 -37.49 11.02 -6.95
C LEU A 460 -38.17 9.87 -6.23
N ASN A 461 -37.44 9.25 -5.32
CA ASN A 461 -37.82 7.99 -4.69
C ASN A 461 -39.32 8.03 -4.35
N PRO A 462 -40.16 7.15 -4.92
CA PRO A 462 -41.61 7.24 -4.79
C PRO A 462 -42.08 7.15 -3.32
N LYS A 463 -41.18 6.78 -2.40
CA LYS A 463 -41.37 6.75 -0.95
C LYS A 463 -41.29 8.12 -0.25
N LEU A 464 -40.82 9.18 -0.92
CA LEU A 464 -40.71 10.52 -0.33
C LEU A 464 -42.07 11.21 -0.23
N THR A 465 -42.33 11.89 0.87
CA THR A 465 -43.51 12.73 1.07
C THR A 465 -43.48 13.95 0.14
N ASN A 466 -44.64 14.54 -0.13
CA ASN A 466 -44.74 15.75 -0.97
C ASN A 466 -43.96 16.94 -0.38
N GLU A 467 -43.86 17.03 0.95
CA GLU A 467 -43.08 18.06 1.63
C GLU A 467 -41.57 17.85 1.41
N GLU A 468 -41.08 16.61 1.54
CA GLU A 468 -39.69 16.27 1.23
C GLU A 468 -39.35 16.54 -0.24
N LYS A 469 -40.26 16.21 -1.17
CA LYS A 469 -40.09 16.51 -2.61
C LYS A 469 -40.00 18.02 -2.87
N ARG A 470 -40.86 18.83 -2.21
CA ARG A 470 -40.79 20.30 -2.30
C ARG A 470 -39.49 20.86 -1.70
N ASN A 471 -39.01 20.28 -0.60
CA ASN A 471 -37.73 20.66 -0.02
C ASN A 471 -36.56 20.36 -0.96
N LEU A 472 -36.56 19.21 -1.65
CA LEU A 472 -35.55 18.88 -2.66
C LEU A 472 -35.60 19.83 -3.87
N LEU A 473 -36.79 20.18 -4.37
CA LEU A 473 -36.92 21.17 -5.44
C LEU A 473 -36.43 22.56 -5.01
N SER A 474 -36.72 22.98 -3.78
CA SER A 474 -36.19 24.22 -3.21
C SER A 474 -34.66 24.23 -3.17
N GLN A 475 -34.03 23.12 -2.77
CA GLN A 475 -32.58 22.96 -2.82
C GLN A 475 -32.05 23.00 -4.25
N MET A 476 -32.72 22.36 -5.20
CA MET A 476 -32.39 22.39 -6.62
C MET A 476 -32.38 23.83 -7.14
N ASN A 477 -33.44 24.60 -6.88
CA ASN A 477 -33.56 26.00 -7.30
C ASN A 477 -32.50 26.90 -6.63
N THR A 478 -32.15 26.63 -5.38
CA THR A 478 -31.06 27.33 -4.69
C THR A 478 -29.72 27.10 -5.38
N ASN A 479 -29.42 25.85 -5.76
CA ASN A 479 -28.19 25.52 -6.48
C ASN A 479 -28.16 26.11 -7.89
N ILE A 480 -29.29 26.12 -8.62
CA ILE A 480 -29.40 26.79 -9.93
C ILE A 480 -29.09 28.29 -9.77
N SER A 481 -29.73 28.95 -8.80
CA SER A 481 -29.55 30.38 -8.55
C SER A 481 -28.12 30.74 -8.17
N LEU A 482 -27.45 29.88 -7.38
CA LEU A 482 -26.04 30.05 -7.01
C LEU A 482 -25.13 30.01 -8.24
N VAL A 483 -25.31 29.02 -9.12
CA VAL A 483 -24.50 28.87 -10.34
C VAL A 483 -24.76 30.05 -11.28
N GLN A 484 -26.02 30.46 -11.46
CA GLN A 484 -26.40 31.63 -12.27
C GLN A 484 -25.73 32.92 -11.77
N ALA A 485 -25.77 33.19 -10.45
CA ALA A 485 -25.16 34.40 -9.89
C ALA A 485 -23.65 34.46 -10.13
N ASN A 486 -22.95 33.33 -10.00
CA ASN A 486 -21.51 33.25 -10.27
C ASN A 486 -21.20 33.34 -11.76
N LEU A 487 -22.03 32.77 -12.61
CA LEU A 487 -21.91 32.89 -14.06
C LEU A 487 -22.09 34.34 -14.52
N ASP A 488 -23.08 35.06 -13.97
CA ASP A 488 -23.34 36.46 -14.31
C ASP A 488 -22.21 37.38 -13.84
N MET A 489 -21.62 37.07 -12.68
CA MET A 489 -20.38 37.72 -12.24
C MET A 489 -19.26 37.52 -13.26
N LEU A 490 -19.01 36.29 -13.73
CA LEU A 490 -18.01 36.04 -14.77
C LEU A 490 -18.30 36.81 -16.07
N LYS A 491 -19.56 36.79 -16.56
CA LYS A 491 -19.98 37.53 -17.76
C LYS A 491 -19.67 39.02 -17.69
N SER A 492 -19.79 39.63 -16.51
CA SER A 492 -19.55 41.06 -16.33
C SER A 492 -18.09 41.49 -16.58
N PHE A 493 -17.15 40.54 -16.51
CA PHE A 493 -15.71 40.79 -16.75
C PHE A 493 -15.23 40.34 -18.13
N ILE A 494 -16.04 39.57 -18.88
CA ILE A 494 -15.71 39.22 -20.25
C ILE A 494 -15.94 40.49 -21.11
N LYS A 495 -14.86 41.17 -21.50
CA LYS A 495 -14.94 42.28 -22.47
C LYS A 495 -15.63 41.75 -23.74
N LYS A 496 -16.65 42.48 -24.21
CA LYS A 496 -17.41 42.13 -25.42
C LYS A 496 -16.49 41.95 -26.63
#